data_AF-A0A6I4YFZ6-F1
#
_entry.id   AF-A0A6I4YFZ6-F1
#
_cell.length_a   1.000
_cell.length_b   1.000
_cell.length_c   1.000
_cell.angle_alpha   90.00
_cell.angle_beta   90.00
_cell.angle_gamma   90.00
#
_symmetry.space_group_name_H-M   'P 1'
#
loop_
_entity.id
_entity.type
_entity.pdbx_description
1 polymer ?
#
loop_
_entity_poly.entity_id
_entity_poly.type
_entity_poly.pdbx_seq_one_letter_code
_entity_poly.pdbx_strand_id
1 'polypeptide(L)'
;MTGDATAPLSTISSLPTALEVRRAAEIRRAQKGRNHLQACLELLMNAFEQDDERNVDLPYPVPEDLASALRAKGFELDAPTHQPGCPATVRVHW
;
A
#
# COMPACT_ATOMS: atom_id res chain seq x y z
N MET A 1 -32.06 -46.54 -31.46
CA MET A 1 -31.65 -45.98 -30.16
C MET A 1 -30.17 -45.64 -30.26
N THR A 2 -29.85 -44.42 -30.67
CA THR A 2 -28.48 -43.92 -30.82
C THR A 2 -28.09 -43.19 -29.54
N GLY A 3 -27.34 -43.86 -28.68
CA GLY A 3 -26.68 -43.23 -27.54
C GLY A 3 -25.33 -42.68 -28.00
N ASP A 4 -25.32 -41.42 -28.39
CA ASP A 4 -24.09 -40.67 -28.64
C ASP A 4 -23.50 -40.27 -27.28
N ALA A 5 -22.38 -40.89 -26.92
CA ALA A 5 -21.62 -40.59 -25.71
C ALA A 5 -20.19 -40.25 -26.13
N THR A 6 -20.00 -39.04 -26.66
CA THR A 6 -18.67 -38.48 -26.92
C THR A 6 -18.41 -37.33 -25.95
N ALA A 7 -17.34 -37.50 -25.18
CA ALA A 7 -16.87 -36.76 -24.01
C ALA A 7 -16.96 -35.21 -24.06
N PRO A 8 -17.07 -34.55 -22.88
CA PRO A 8 -17.01 -33.10 -22.79
C PRO A 8 -15.64 -32.58 -23.25
N LEU A 9 -15.66 -31.73 -24.28
CA LEU A 9 -14.51 -30.96 -24.73
C LEU A 9 -14.00 -30.07 -23.59
N SER A 10 -12.84 -30.43 -23.09
CA SER A 10 -11.76 -29.53 -22.69
C SER A 10 -12.18 -28.36 -21.79
N THR A 11 -12.04 -28.56 -20.48
CA THR A 11 -11.76 -27.47 -19.54
C THR A 11 -10.51 -26.75 -20.03
N ILE A 12 -10.70 -25.73 -20.88
CA ILE A 12 -9.66 -24.77 -21.17
C ILE A 12 -9.40 -24.09 -19.84
N SER A 13 -8.37 -24.54 -19.15
CA SER A 13 -7.74 -23.81 -18.06
C SER A 13 -7.31 -22.48 -18.65
N SER A 14 -8.15 -21.46 -18.51
CA SER A 14 -7.92 -20.10 -18.96
C SER A 14 -6.75 -19.52 -18.18
N LEU A 15 -5.53 -19.86 -18.61
CA LEU A 15 -4.33 -19.17 -18.16
C LEU A 15 -4.54 -17.69 -18.47
N PRO A 16 -4.44 -16.80 -17.47
CA PRO A 16 -4.66 -15.38 -17.68
C PRO A 16 -3.71 -14.90 -18.76
N THR A 17 -4.27 -14.22 -19.75
CA THR A 17 -3.50 -13.64 -20.85
C THR A 17 -2.46 -12.66 -20.29
N ALA A 18 -1.35 -12.46 -20.99
CA ALA A 18 -0.30 -11.54 -20.54
C ALA A 18 -0.82 -10.12 -20.22
N LEU A 19 -1.89 -9.69 -20.90
CA LEU A 19 -2.58 -8.43 -20.65
C LEU A 19 -3.31 -8.42 -19.29
N GLU A 20 -4.02 -9.49 -18.95
CA GLU A 20 -4.71 -9.63 -17.65
C GLU A 20 -3.72 -9.69 -16.50
N VAL A 21 -2.59 -10.38 -16.68
CA VAL A 21 -1.50 -10.43 -15.68
C VAL A 21 -0.92 -9.03 -15.43
N ARG A 22 -0.68 -8.24 -16.50
CA ARG A 22 -0.21 -6.85 -16.39
C ARG A 22 -1.22 -5.96 -15.68
N ARG A 23 -2.49 -6.00 -16.10
CA ARG A 23 -3.56 -5.21 -15.46
C ARG A 23 -3.72 -5.56 -13.98
N ALA A 24 -3.67 -6.84 -13.65
CA ALA A 24 -3.75 -7.30 -12.26
C ALA A 24 -2.53 -6.82 -11.43
N ALA A 25 -1.34 -6.76 -12.02
CA ALA A 25 -0.16 -6.21 -11.37
C ALA A 25 -0.28 -4.69 -11.11
N GLU A 26 -0.83 -3.94 -12.06
CA GLU A 26 -1.11 -2.50 -11.91
C GLU A 26 -2.13 -2.24 -10.80
N ILE A 27 -3.23 -3.00 -10.78
CA ILE A 27 -4.25 -2.91 -9.73
C ILE A 27 -3.64 -3.23 -8.36
N ARG A 28 -2.84 -4.29 -8.23
CA ARG A 28 -2.16 -4.63 -6.98
C ARG A 28 -1.21 -3.52 -6.52
N ARG A 29 -0.47 -2.90 -7.44
CA ARG A 29 0.41 -1.76 -7.13
C ARG A 29 -0.39 -0.58 -6.61
N ALA A 30 -1.50 -0.22 -7.27
CA ALA A 30 -2.37 0.87 -6.84
C ALA A 30 -3.00 0.59 -5.47
N GLN A 31 -3.49 -0.64 -5.24
CA GLN A 31 -4.03 -1.07 -3.96
C GLN A 31 -2.97 -1.01 -2.84
N LYS A 32 -1.75 -1.47 -3.11
CA LYS A 32 -0.64 -1.37 -2.16
C LYS A 32 -0.35 0.09 -1.80
N GLY A 33 -0.29 0.98 -2.79
CA GLY A 33 -0.09 2.41 -2.56
C GLY A 33 -1.21 3.03 -1.71
N ARG A 34 -2.46 2.68 -2.00
CA ARG A 34 -3.62 3.15 -1.23
C ARG A 34 -3.58 2.68 0.22
N ASN A 35 -3.33 1.38 0.44
CA ASN A 35 -3.28 0.81 1.79
C ASN A 35 -2.12 1.42 2.60
N HIS A 36 -0.98 1.70 1.93
CA HIS A 36 0.17 2.35 2.55
C HIS A 36 -0.13 3.80 2.96
N LEU A 37 -0.74 4.58 2.06
CA LEU A 37 -1.16 5.95 2.36
C LEU A 37 -2.17 5.99 3.52
N GLN A 38 -3.14 5.07 3.50
CA GLN A 38 -4.13 4.95 4.56
C GLN A 38 -3.46 4.69 5.93
N ALA A 39 -2.50 3.76 5.99
CA ALA A 39 -1.76 3.48 7.22
C ALA A 39 -1.02 4.72 7.76
N CYS A 40 -0.39 5.50 6.89
CA CYS A 40 0.25 6.75 7.33
C CYS A 40 -0.75 7.75 7.90
N LEU A 41 -1.93 7.90 7.27
CA LEU A 41 -2.96 8.83 7.73
C LEU A 41 -3.58 8.41 9.05
N GLU A 42 -3.84 7.12 9.26
CA GLU A 42 -4.37 6.59 10.52
C GLU A 42 -3.41 6.88 11.68
N LEU A 43 -2.09 6.70 11.48
CA LEU A 43 -1.08 7.02 12.50
C LEU A 43 -1.08 8.51 12.84
N LEU A 44 -1.12 9.39 11.82
CA LEU A 44 -1.17 10.83 12.03
C LEU A 44 -2.42 11.25 12.78
N MET A 45 -3.59 10.77 12.34
CA MET A 45 -4.87 11.09 12.98
C MET A 45 -4.90 10.65 14.44
N ASN A 46 -4.48 9.42 14.73
CA ASN A 46 -4.44 8.92 16.10
C ASN A 46 -3.52 9.79 16.99
N ALA A 47 -2.36 10.20 16.47
CA ALA A 47 -1.45 11.05 17.21
C ALA A 47 -2.00 12.46 17.45
N PHE A 48 -2.71 13.04 16.47
CA PHE A 48 -3.41 14.31 16.65
C PHE A 48 -4.55 14.21 17.66
N GLU A 49 -5.31 13.10 17.66
CA GLU A 49 -6.42 12.90 18.60
C GLU A 49 -5.96 12.72 20.04
N GLN A 50 -4.78 12.12 20.25
CA GLN A 50 -4.26 11.85 21.58
C GLN A 50 -3.52 13.05 22.21
N ASP A 51 -3.20 14.10 21.44
CA ASP A 51 -2.39 15.27 21.87
C ASP A 51 -1.03 14.90 22.52
N ASP A 52 -0.64 13.62 22.40
CA ASP A 52 0.34 12.98 23.29
C ASP A 52 1.74 12.96 22.67
N GLU A 53 1.86 13.14 21.36
CA GLU A 53 3.12 12.97 20.68
C GLU A 53 3.38 14.10 19.69
N ARG A 54 4.28 15.02 20.07
CA ARG A 54 4.88 15.99 19.13
C ARG A 54 5.67 15.33 17.99
N ASN A 55 5.74 13.99 17.97
CA ASN A 55 6.52 13.19 17.02
C ASN A 55 5.75 11.93 16.64
N VAL A 56 5.58 11.65 15.35
CA VAL A 56 4.92 10.44 14.85
C VAL A 56 5.85 9.68 13.92
N ASP A 57 6.04 8.39 14.17
CA ASP A 57 6.84 7.53 13.31
C ASP A 57 5.96 6.93 12.18
N LEU A 58 6.15 7.42 10.96
CA LEU A 58 5.46 6.94 9.75
C LEU A 58 6.27 5.86 9.01
N PRO A 59 5.60 4.89 8.36
CA PRO A 59 6.30 3.86 7.60
C PRO A 59 6.99 4.44 6.35
N TYR A 60 8.26 4.08 6.15
CA TYR A 60 9.04 4.48 4.98
C TYR A 60 8.80 3.53 3.78
N PRO A 61 8.77 4.03 2.54
CA PRO A 61 8.79 5.45 2.17
C PRO A 61 7.46 6.15 2.43
N VAL A 62 7.51 7.37 2.97
CA VAL A 62 6.33 8.22 3.05
C VAL A 62 5.93 8.63 1.63
N PRO A 63 4.65 8.50 1.23
CA PRO A 63 4.18 8.96 -0.07
C PRO A 63 4.55 10.43 -0.32
N GLU A 64 5.02 10.75 -1.53
CA GLU A 64 5.51 12.10 -1.85
C GLU A 64 4.45 13.19 -1.66
N ASP A 65 3.21 12.91 -2.04
CA ASP A 65 2.07 13.82 -1.84
C ASP A 65 1.86 14.10 -0.34
N LEU A 66 1.97 13.08 0.51
CA LEU A 66 1.84 13.21 1.95
C LEU A 66 3.03 13.98 2.55
N ALA A 67 4.27 13.62 2.19
CA ALA A 67 5.47 14.32 2.63
C ALA A 67 5.48 15.79 2.21
N SER A 68 4.92 16.10 1.04
CA SER A 68 4.79 17.48 0.55
C SER A 68 3.70 18.24 1.30
N ALA A 69 2.56 17.61 1.57
CA ALA A 69 1.49 18.19 2.39
C ALA A 69 1.96 18.47 3.83
N LEU A 70 2.71 17.54 4.43
CA LEU A 70 3.30 17.70 5.76
C LEU A 70 4.28 18.89 5.78
N ARG A 71 5.25 18.95 4.86
CA ARG A 71 6.17 20.08 4.76
C ARG A 71 5.47 21.41 4.52
N ALA A 72 4.43 21.44 3.68
CA ALA A 72 3.64 22.64 3.41
C ALA A 72 2.87 23.15 4.63
N LYS A 73 2.59 22.28 5.60
CA LYS A 73 1.96 22.62 6.88
C LYS A 73 2.96 22.95 7.99
N GLY A 74 4.26 22.89 7.71
CA GLY A 74 5.33 23.20 8.66
C GLY A 74 5.82 22.00 9.47
N PHE A 75 5.37 20.78 9.16
CA PHE A 75 5.91 19.58 9.77
C PHE A 75 7.29 19.27 9.20
N GLU A 76 8.20 18.88 10.08
CA GLU A 76 9.53 18.43 9.71
C GLU A 76 9.53 16.89 9.63
N LEU A 77 10.24 16.34 8.63
CA LEU A 77 10.41 14.89 8.46
C LEU A 77 11.90 14.57 8.62
N ASP A 78 12.21 13.72 9.59
CA ASP A 78 13.57 13.26 9.83
C ASP A 78 14.06 12.28 8.76
N ALA A 79 15.37 12.03 8.77
CA ALA A 79 15.94 10.95 7.97
C ALA A 79 15.35 9.59 8.38
N PRO A 80 15.13 8.66 7.43
CA PRO A 80 14.58 7.35 7.74
C PRO A 80 15.49 6.57 8.69
N THR A 81 14.94 6.15 9.82
CA THR A 81 15.64 5.34 10.81
C THR A 81 15.38 3.86 10.55
N HIS A 82 16.44 3.04 10.58
CA HIS A 82 16.35 1.59 10.51
C HIS A 82 16.72 1.02 11.87
N GLN A 83 15.74 0.52 12.62
CA GLN A 83 16.01 -0.27 13.81
C GLN A 83 16.12 -1.77 13.44
N PRO A 84 17.09 -2.51 14.00
CA PRO A 84 17.21 -3.94 13.76
C PRO A 84 15.91 -4.68 14.14
N GLY A 85 15.28 -5.35 13.18
CA GLY A 85 14.05 -6.10 13.40
C GLY A 85 12.75 -5.31 13.19
N CYS A 86 12.83 -4.01 12.91
CA CYS A 86 11.67 -3.16 12.61
C CYS A 86 11.72 -2.64 11.17
N PRO A 87 10.55 -2.41 10.52
CA PRO A 87 10.51 -1.69 9.25
C PRO A 87 11.04 -0.26 9.43
N ALA A 88 11.65 0.28 8.38
CA ALA A 88 12.15 1.65 8.41
C ALA A 88 11.01 2.65 8.61
N THR A 89 11.24 3.65 9.46
CA THR A 89 10.27 4.72 9.74
C THR A 89 10.90 6.09 9.58
N VAL A 90 10.06 7.07 9.27
CA VAL A 90 10.40 8.50 9.27
C VAL A 90 9.62 9.15 10.38
N ARG A 91 10.32 9.91 11.22
CA ARG A 91 9.70 10.69 12.28
C ARG A 91 9.18 12.01 11.72
N VAL A 92 7.96 12.37 12.08
CA VAL A 92 7.30 13.62 11.73
C VAL A 92 7.06 14.41 13.00
N HIS A 93 7.49 15.67 13.07
CA HIS A 93 7.32 16.49 14.26
C HIS A 93 6.78 17.89 13.99
N TRP A 94 6.10 18.47 15.00
CA TRP A 94 5.43 19.77 14.96
C TRP A 94 5.53 20.60 16.24
#